data_AF-A0A2N3W2U9-F1
#
_entry.id   AF-A0A2N3W2U9-F1
#
_cell.length_a   1.000
_cell.length_b   1.000
_cell.length_c   1.000
_cell.angle_alpha   90.00
_cell.angle_beta   90.00
_cell.angle_gamma   90.00
#
_symmetry.space_group_name_H-M   'P 1'
#
loop_
_entity.id
_entity.type
_entity.pdbx_description
1 polymer ?
#
loop_
_entity_poly.entity_id
_entity_poly.type
_entity_poly.pdbx_seq_one_letter_code
_entity_poly.pdbx_strand_id
1 'polypeptide(L)'
;MKSLAPGLLNLANWNRGRRQPVLADAPPDTEAPLLQVTAQRLRTSMEARRTKKMGGHLPSAARSNTFPVLFKDYLRGDMTIREWADDVIGEALADAERSALDAHRRALEEAGGGLTVRPGRLQGPAAAGPWSGCRDPKDHPVTRQPCTASLLSCFSCGNCMITEGHLPRLLGLMKSLIERRQRLSEQVWWARYGQAWAAIRHDILTRFSPEQVAAAREQIPDDSLLDWAEDPWEVP
;
A
#
# COMPACT_ATOMS: atom_id res chain seq x y z
N MET A 1 -27.24 -14.99 -52.17
CA MET A 1 -26.68 -14.28 -50.99
C MET A 1 -27.17 -12.85 -51.04
N LYS A 2 -28.14 -12.48 -50.19
CA LYS A 2 -28.65 -11.10 -50.13
C LYS A 2 -27.62 -10.23 -49.43
N SER A 3 -27.12 -9.24 -50.16
CA SER A 3 -26.26 -8.17 -49.68
C SER A 3 -26.89 -7.49 -48.46
N LEU A 4 -26.21 -7.53 -47.32
CA LEU A 4 -26.54 -6.71 -46.16
C LEU A 4 -26.16 -5.26 -46.52
N ALA A 5 -27.14 -4.44 -46.86
CA ALA A 5 -26.96 -3.00 -46.94
C ALA A 5 -26.41 -2.50 -45.59
N PRO A 6 -25.47 -1.55 -45.57
CA PRO A 6 -24.94 -0.98 -44.34
C PRO A 6 -26.03 -0.11 -43.70
N GLY A 7 -26.91 -0.74 -42.94
CA GLY A 7 -27.91 -0.03 -42.14
C GLY A 7 -27.16 0.83 -41.13
N LEU A 8 -27.31 2.15 -41.25
CA LEU A 8 -26.96 3.09 -40.19
C LEU A 8 -27.61 2.60 -38.90
N LEU A 9 -26.80 2.07 -37.98
CA LEU A 9 -27.24 1.67 -36.65
C LEU A 9 -27.87 2.90 -35.99
N ASN A 10 -29.20 2.94 -35.93
CA ASN A 10 -29.92 3.94 -35.16
C ASN A 10 -29.80 3.58 -33.67
N LEU A 11 -28.67 3.93 -33.07
CA LEU A 11 -28.33 3.63 -31.68
C LEU A 11 -29.36 4.20 -30.69
N ALA A 12 -29.97 5.34 -31.03
CA ALA A 12 -31.00 5.98 -30.21
C ALA A 12 -32.31 5.18 -30.14
N ASN A 13 -32.62 4.38 -31.17
CA ASN A 13 -33.82 3.55 -31.23
C ASN A 13 -33.54 2.06 -30.98
N TRP A 14 -32.26 1.64 -31.01
CA TRP A 14 -31.84 0.24 -30.85
C TRP A 14 -32.43 -0.41 -29.58
N ASN A 15 -32.42 0.30 -28.45
CA ASN A 15 -32.91 -0.24 -27.18
C ASN A 15 -34.45 -0.33 -27.13
N ARG A 16 -35.15 0.62 -27.75
CA ARG A 16 -36.62 0.68 -27.79
C ARG A 16 -37.25 -0.45 -28.60
N GLY A 17 -36.57 -0.94 -29.63
CA GLY A 17 -37.07 -2.03 -30.48
C GLY A 17 -36.85 -3.44 -29.91
N ARG A 18 -36.27 -3.58 -28.72
CA ARG A 18 -35.99 -4.90 -28.13
C ARG A 18 -37.25 -5.49 -27.49
N ARG A 19 -37.43 -6.81 -27.62
CA ARG A 19 -38.46 -7.57 -26.90
C ARG A 19 -38.37 -7.38 -25.37
N GLN A 20 -37.16 -7.19 -24.87
CA GLN A 20 -36.86 -6.79 -23.49
C GLN A 20 -35.91 -5.59 -23.55
N PRO A 21 -36.43 -4.36 -23.36
CA PRO A 21 -35.62 -3.16 -23.29
C PRO A 21 -34.70 -3.18 -22.07
N VAL A 22 -33.51 -2.62 -22.21
CA VAL A 22 -32.54 -2.47 -21.12
C VAL A 22 -32.84 -1.14 -20.41
N LEU A 23 -33.02 -1.19 -19.10
CA LEU A 23 -33.21 0.02 -18.29
C LEU A 23 -31.84 0.54 -17.82
N ALA A 24 -31.74 1.85 -17.61
CA ALA A 24 -30.59 2.47 -16.96
C ALA A 24 -30.69 2.30 -15.45
N ASP A 25 -29.56 2.38 -14.76
CA ASP A 25 -29.56 2.42 -13.30
C ASP A 25 -30.33 3.66 -12.81
N ALA A 26 -31.16 3.46 -11.80
CA ALA A 26 -31.93 4.52 -11.15
C ALA A 26 -31.78 4.43 -9.63
N PRO A 27 -31.88 5.56 -8.91
CA PRO A 27 -31.92 5.56 -7.46
C PRO A 27 -33.06 4.69 -6.90
N PRO A 28 -32.97 4.27 -5.62
CA PRO A 28 -34.10 3.66 -4.93
C PRO A 28 -35.36 4.54 -5.08
N ASP A 29 -36.52 3.90 -5.23
CA ASP A 29 -37.84 4.54 -5.35
C ASP A 29 -38.07 5.40 -6.61
N THR A 30 -37.23 5.24 -7.65
CA THR A 30 -37.43 5.87 -8.96
C THR A 30 -37.61 4.83 -10.06
N GLU A 31 -38.56 5.02 -10.97
CA GLU A 31 -38.71 4.15 -12.14
C GLU A 31 -37.50 4.29 -13.06
N ALA A 32 -36.87 3.16 -13.38
CA ALA A 32 -35.66 3.12 -14.18
C ALA A 32 -35.93 3.50 -15.65
N PRO A 33 -35.36 4.60 -16.17
CA PRO A 33 -35.62 5.00 -17.55
C PRO A 33 -34.95 4.05 -18.53
N LEU A 34 -35.39 4.07 -19.79
CA LEU A 34 -34.73 3.32 -20.86
C LEU A 34 -33.27 3.76 -21.04
N LEU A 35 -32.35 2.79 -21.10
CA LEU A 35 -30.94 3.05 -21.34
C LEU A 35 -30.74 3.72 -22.71
N GLN A 36 -30.24 4.96 -22.69
CA GLN A 36 -29.85 5.69 -23.90
C GLN A 36 -28.46 5.24 -24.36
N VAL A 37 -28.40 4.62 -25.54
CA VAL A 37 -27.15 4.18 -26.18
C VAL A 37 -26.74 5.22 -27.21
N THR A 38 -25.59 5.85 -27.01
CA THR A 38 -24.98 6.78 -27.96
C THR A 38 -23.62 6.26 -28.42
N ALA A 39 -23.16 6.70 -29.59
CA ALA A 39 -21.84 6.34 -30.10
C ALA A 39 -20.72 6.75 -29.11
N GLN A 40 -20.89 7.86 -28.41
CA GLN A 40 -19.94 8.32 -27.41
C GLN A 40 -19.88 7.39 -26.20
N ARG A 41 -21.03 6.95 -25.65
CA ARG A 41 -21.05 5.98 -24.54
C ARG A 41 -20.44 4.64 -24.95
N LEU A 42 -20.75 4.17 -26.16
CA LEU A 42 -20.13 2.95 -26.71
C LEU A 42 -18.61 3.10 -26.82
N ARG A 43 -18.13 4.25 -27.31
CA ARG A 43 -16.70 4.54 -27.40
C ARG A 43 -16.04 4.52 -26.03
N THR A 44 -16.60 5.20 -25.02
CA THR A 44 -16.08 5.19 -23.65
C THR A 44 -15.99 3.77 -23.10
N SER A 45 -17.06 2.98 -23.21
CA SER A 45 -17.07 1.60 -22.73
C SER A 45 -16.06 0.70 -23.45
N MET A 46 -15.84 0.90 -24.76
CA MET A 46 -14.85 0.16 -25.52
C MET A 46 -13.41 0.51 -25.12
N GLU A 47 -13.11 1.79 -24.93
CA GLU A 47 -11.79 2.24 -24.49
C GLU A 47 -11.49 1.81 -23.03
N ALA A 48 -12.50 1.83 -22.16
CA ALA A 48 -12.41 1.30 -20.79
C ALA A 48 -12.08 -0.21 -20.79
N ARG A 49 -12.86 -1.02 -21.52
CA ARG A 49 -12.61 -2.47 -21.65
C ARG A 49 -11.25 -2.79 -22.23
N ARG A 50 -10.81 -2.03 -23.24
CA ARG A 50 -9.47 -2.20 -23.82
C ARG A 50 -8.39 -1.90 -22.79
N THR A 51 -8.53 -0.80 -22.04
CA THR A 51 -7.55 -0.43 -21.01
C THR A 51 -7.38 -1.54 -19.98
N LYS A 52 -8.48 -2.10 -19.47
CA LYS A 52 -8.45 -3.27 -18.58
C LYS A 52 -7.74 -4.47 -19.23
N LYS A 53 -8.07 -4.79 -20.49
CA LYS A 53 -7.46 -5.90 -21.23
C LYS A 53 -5.95 -5.74 -21.43
N MET A 54 -5.46 -4.51 -21.53
CA MET A 54 -4.02 -4.20 -21.66
C MET A 54 -3.34 -4.03 -20.29
N GLY A 55 -3.98 -4.44 -19.20
CA GLY A 55 -3.42 -4.36 -17.85
C GLY A 55 -3.21 -2.93 -17.35
N GLY A 56 -3.94 -1.95 -17.89
CA GLY A 56 -3.78 -0.54 -17.51
C GLY A 56 -2.62 0.20 -18.18
N HIS A 57 -1.86 -0.46 -19.06
CA HIS A 57 -0.79 0.21 -19.79
C HIS A 57 -1.34 1.17 -20.85
N LEU A 58 -1.54 2.43 -20.46
CA LEU A 58 -2.19 3.47 -21.27
C LEU A 58 -1.57 3.65 -22.66
N PRO A 59 -0.23 3.66 -22.84
CA PRO A 59 0.36 3.77 -24.16
C PRO A 59 -0.03 2.61 -25.09
N SER A 60 -0.16 1.38 -24.57
CA SER A 60 -0.59 0.24 -25.37
C SER A 60 -2.10 0.18 -25.60
N ALA A 61 -2.90 0.76 -24.70
CA ALA A 61 -4.35 0.85 -24.85
C ALA A 61 -4.78 1.95 -25.85
N ALA A 62 -3.99 3.01 -25.99
CA ALA A 62 -4.25 4.15 -26.86
C ALA A 62 -4.07 3.80 -28.35
N ARG A 63 -5.17 3.42 -29.02
CA ARG A 63 -5.16 3.04 -30.45
C ARG A 63 -5.81 4.07 -31.37
N SER A 64 -6.94 4.66 -30.94
CA SER A 64 -7.73 5.59 -31.75
C SER A 64 -7.42 7.06 -31.46
N ASN A 65 -6.67 7.32 -30.39
CA ASN A 65 -6.25 8.62 -29.88
C ASN A 65 -4.89 8.46 -29.18
N THR A 66 -4.35 9.56 -28.66
CA THR A 66 -3.17 9.55 -27.79
C THR A 66 -3.52 9.14 -26.35
N PHE A 67 -2.55 8.66 -25.57
CA PHE A 67 -2.78 8.27 -24.17
C PHE A 67 -3.33 9.41 -23.28
N PRO A 68 -2.95 10.70 -23.45
CA PRO A 68 -3.52 11.78 -22.65
C PRO A 68 -5.01 11.98 -22.93
N VAL A 69 -5.42 11.88 -24.21
CA VAL A 69 -6.83 11.96 -24.63
C VAL A 69 -7.61 10.76 -24.11
N LEU A 70 -7.04 9.55 -24.23
CA LEU A 70 -7.61 8.33 -23.67
C LEU A 70 -7.95 8.52 -22.18
N PHE A 71 -6.96 8.93 -21.38
CA PHE A 71 -7.14 9.11 -19.95
C PHE A 71 -8.15 10.22 -19.63
N LYS A 72 -7.95 11.42 -20.19
CA LYS A 72 -8.75 12.60 -19.87
C LYS A 72 -10.23 12.44 -20.23
N ASP A 73 -10.52 11.98 -21.45
CA ASP A 73 -11.87 12.08 -22.01
C ASP A 73 -12.69 10.79 -21.82
N TYR A 74 -12.04 9.65 -21.54
CA TYR A 74 -12.73 8.36 -21.44
C TYR A 74 -12.54 7.65 -20.09
N LEU A 75 -11.37 7.75 -19.46
CA LEU A 75 -11.06 6.94 -18.27
C LEU A 75 -11.25 7.71 -16.96
N ARG A 76 -10.79 8.96 -16.90
CA ARG A 76 -10.72 9.75 -15.66
C ARG A 76 -12.05 9.83 -14.92
N GLY A 77 -13.16 9.96 -15.67
CA GLY A 77 -14.51 10.10 -15.11
C GLY A 77 -15.29 8.79 -15.00
N ASP A 78 -14.77 7.68 -15.51
CA ASP A 78 -15.49 6.41 -15.55
C ASP A 78 -15.35 5.68 -14.20
N MET A 79 -16.48 5.47 -13.52
CA MET A 79 -16.51 4.87 -12.19
C MET A 79 -15.97 3.42 -12.19
N THR A 80 -16.27 2.66 -13.24
CA THR A 80 -15.81 1.26 -13.35
C THR A 80 -14.31 1.14 -13.58
N ILE A 81 -13.68 2.18 -14.15
CA ILE A 81 -12.23 2.27 -14.29
C ILE A 81 -11.59 2.69 -12.97
N ARG A 82 -12.20 3.63 -12.24
CA ARG A 82 -11.70 4.05 -10.92
C ARG A 82 -11.71 2.90 -9.94
N GLU A 83 -12.84 2.23 -9.77
CA GLU A 83 -12.97 1.05 -8.88
C GLU A 83 -11.93 -0.02 -9.24
N TRP A 84 -11.80 -0.34 -10.53
CA TRP A 84 -10.80 -1.30 -10.98
C TRP A 84 -9.36 -0.85 -10.73
N ALA A 85 -9.06 0.44 -10.89
CA ALA A 85 -7.73 0.98 -10.59
C ALA A 85 -7.43 0.94 -9.09
N ASP A 86 -8.43 1.25 -8.25
CA ASP A 86 -8.33 1.15 -6.79
C ASP A 86 -8.09 -0.30 -6.36
N ASP A 87 -8.79 -1.27 -6.95
CA ASP A 87 -8.57 -2.70 -6.71
C ASP A 87 -7.13 -3.11 -7.08
N VAL A 88 -6.66 -2.76 -8.28
CA VAL A 88 -5.31 -3.12 -8.76
C VAL A 88 -4.22 -2.50 -7.87
N ILE A 89 -4.37 -1.23 -7.49
CA ILE A 89 -3.42 -0.56 -6.59
C ILE A 89 -3.48 -1.19 -5.20
N GLY A 90 -4.68 -1.49 -4.70
CA GLY A 90 -4.89 -2.15 -3.41
C GLY A 90 -4.26 -3.53 -3.35
N GLU A 91 -4.42 -4.34 -4.39
CA GLU A 91 -3.79 -5.65 -4.52
C GLU A 91 -2.26 -5.55 -4.56
N ALA A 92 -1.71 -4.65 -5.37
CA ALA A 92 -0.26 -4.43 -5.46
C ALA A 92 0.34 -3.96 -4.13
N LEU A 93 -0.38 -3.08 -3.43
CA LEU A 93 0.01 -2.60 -2.10
C LEU A 93 0.00 -3.73 -1.06
N ALA A 94 -1.06 -4.54 -1.05
CA ALA A 94 -1.19 -5.66 -0.14
C ALA A 94 -0.11 -6.73 -0.39
N ASP A 95 0.25 -6.96 -1.66
CA ASP A 95 1.34 -7.86 -2.03
C ASP A 95 2.71 -7.34 -1.55
N ALA A 96 2.99 -6.05 -1.77
CA ALA A 96 4.22 -5.41 -1.29
C ALA A 96 4.34 -5.49 0.25
N GLU A 97 3.25 -5.23 0.97
CA GLU A 97 3.20 -5.37 2.42
C GLU A 97 3.44 -6.81 2.88
N ARG A 98 2.82 -7.79 2.22
CA ARG A 98 3.03 -9.22 2.52
C ARG A 98 4.47 -9.63 2.27
N SER A 99 5.06 -9.21 1.16
CA SER A 99 6.46 -9.47 0.83
C SER A 99 7.40 -8.90 1.89
N ALA A 100 7.16 -7.68 2.37
CA ALA A 100 7.94 -7.07 3.43
C ALA A 100 7.81 -7.81 4.78
N LEU A 101 6.60 -8.27 5.12
CA LEU A 101 6.34 -9.09 6.30
C LEU A 101 7.07 -10.43 6.24
N ASP A 102 6.99 -11.12 5.10
CA ASP A 102 7.65 -12.40 4.92
C ASP A 102 9.18 -12.25 4.92
N ALA A 103 9.71 -11.16 4.36
CA ALA A 103 11.13 -10.82 4.46
C ALA A 103 11.56 -10.56 5.90
N HIS A 104 10.77 -9.81 6.66
CA HIS A 104 11.01 -9.57 8.09
C HIS A 104 11.00 -10.89 8.88
N ARG A 105 10.00 -11.76 8.67
CA ARG A 105 9.90 -13.06 9.36
C ARG A 105 11.10 -13.95 9.06
N ARG A 106 11.50 -14.09 7.80
CA ARG A 106 12.71 -14.86 7.43
C ARG A 106 13.96 -14.32 8.12
N ALA A 107 14.15 -13.00 8.07
CA ALA A 107 15.30 -12.37 8.73
C ALA A 107 15.28 -12.61 10.26
N LEU A 108 14.10 -12.56 10.88
CA LEU A 108 13.95 -12.80 12.31
C LEU A 108 14.22 -14.26 12.69
N GLU A 109 13.70 -15.21 11.91
CA GLU A 109 13.97 -16.65 12.07
C GLU A 109 15.47 -16.95 12.00
N GLU A 110 16.15 -16.39 11.00
CA GLU A 110 17.61 -16.52 10.85
C GLU A 110 18.39 -15.86 12.00
N ALA A 111 17.89 -14.72 12.50
CA ALA A 111 18.59 -13.89 13.49
C ALA A 111 18.15 -14.14 14.94
N GLY A 112 17.64 -15.31 15.28
CA GLY A 112 17.34 -15.69 16.68
C GLY A 112 15.86 -15.82 17.02
N GLY A 113 15.00 -15.95 16.00
CA GLY A 113 13.62 -16.43 16.09
C GLY A 113 12.56 -15.39 16.41
N GLY A 114 12.78 -14.48 17.36
CA GLY A 114 11.70 -13.60 17.81
C GLY A 114 12.12 -12.34 18.57
N LEU A 115 11.32 -11.28 18.40
CA LEU A 115 11.45 -10.05 19.17
C LEU A 115 10.98 -10.24 20.61
N THR A 116 11.73 -9.69 21.56
CA THR A 116 11.33 -9.67 22.97
C THR A 116 10.53 -8.40 23.23
N VAL A 117 9.20 -8.47 23.19
CA VAL A 117 8.33 -7.32 23.49
C VAL A 117 7.70 -7.53 24.87
N ARG A 118 7.89 -6.58 25.79
CA ARG A 118 7.37 -6.67 27.16
C ARG A 118 6.67 -5.38 27.60
N PRO A 119 5.49 -5.46 28.24
CA PRO A 119 4.94 -4.34 28.98
C PRO A 119 5.84 -4.06 30.21
N GLY A 120 6.12 -2.79 30.51
CA GLY A 120 7.05 -2.39 31.58
C GLY A 120 8.50 -2.16 31.13
N ARG A 121 9.38 -1.77 32.06
CA ARG A 121 10.78 -1.35 31.79
C ARG A 121 11.73 -2.54 31.58
N LEU A 122 12.77 -2.35 30.76
CA LEU A 122 13.87 -3.32 30.65
C LEU A 122 14.51 -3.53 32.04
N GLN A 123 14.60 -4.78 32.47
CA GLN A 123 15.33 -5.17 33.67
C GLN A 123 16.65 -5.83 33.25
N GLY A 124 17.78 -5.34 33.76
CA GLY A 124 19.12 -5.88 33.46
C GLY A 124 20.00 -4.97 32.59
N PRO A 125 21.24 -5.40 32.29
CA PRO A 125 22.28 -4.60 31.61
C PRO A 125 22.05 -4.45 30.09
N ALA A 126 20.80 -4.30 29.67
CA ALA A 126 20.43 -4.11 28.27
C ALA A 126 21.00 -2.78 27.75
N ALA A 127 21.67 -2.82 26.60
CA ALA A 127 22.04 -1.59 25.90
C ALA A 127 20.75 -0.94 25.39
N ALA A 128 20.51 0.32 25.77
CA ALA A 128 19.34 1.08 25.34
C ALA A 128 19.64 1.85 24.07
N GLY A 129 18.84 1.62 23.02
CA GLY A 129 18.79 2.44 21.82
C GLY A 129 17.52 3.31 21.79
N PRO A 130 17.39 4.20 20.80
CA PRO A 130 16.28 5.15 20.72
C PRO A 130 14.92 4.50 20.47
N TRP A 131 14.86 3.44 19.67
CA TRP A 131 13.61 2.74 19.33
C TRP A 131 13.52 1.34 19.93
N SER A 132 14.65 0.77 20.35
CA SER A 132 14.76 -0.60 20.84
C SER A 132 15.96 -0.73 21.77
N GLY A 133 15.91 -1.72 22.66
CA GLY A 133 17.06 -2.18 23.42
C GLY A 133 17.69 -3.42 22.80
N CYS A 134 18.88 -3.77 23.24
CA CYS A 134 19.61 -4.96 22.81
C CYS A 134 19.97 -5.85 24.01
N ARG A 135 19.69 -7.15 23.89
CA ARG A 135 19.99 -8.17 24.90
C ARG A 135 21.49 -8.36 25.06
N ASP A 136 22.20 -8.50 23.95
CA ASP A 136 23.66 -8.63 23.92
C ASP A 136 24.24 -7.97 22.65
N PRO A 137 24.84 -6.77 22.76
CA PRO A 137 25.44 -6.09 21.62
C PRO A 137 26.81 -6.68 21.23
N LYS A 138 27.43 -7.52 22.06
CA LYS A 138 28.73 -8.14 21.77
C LYS A 138 28.59 -9.45 21.00
N ASP A 139 27.39 -10.03 20.97
CA ASP A 139 27.14 -11.35 20.43
C ASP A 139 25.90 -11.36 19.53
N HIS A 140 26.07 -10.91 18.29
CA HIS A 140 24.99 -10.94 17.30
C HIS A 140 24.59 -12.38 16.97
N PRO A 141 23.28 -12.73 16.91
CA PRO A 141 22.82 -14.12 16.79
C PRO A 141 23.35 -14.86 15.55
N VAL A 142 23.49 -14.14 14.43
CA VAL A 142 24.02 -14.70 13.17
C VAL A 142 25.54 -14.67 13.10
N THR A 143 26.16 -13.49 13.18
CA THR A 143 27.60 -13.33 12.95
C THR A 143 28.46 -13.78 14.11
N ARG A 144 27.91 -13.89 15.33
CA ARG A 144 28.64 -14.19 16.57
C ARG A 144 29.75 -13.16 16.88
N GLN A 145 29.57 -11.93 16.40
CA GLN A 145 30.50 -10.80 16.53
C GLN A 145 29.78 -9.60 17.19
N PRO A 146 30.54 -8.59 17.66
CA PRO A 146 29.95 -7.31 18.06
C PRO A 146 29.07 -6.73 16.95
N CYS A 147 27.88 -6.28 17.33
CA CYS A 147 26.87 -5.82 16.39
C CYS A 147 27.26 -4.49 15.73
N THR A 148 27.21 -4.44 14.41
CA THR A 148 27.40 -3.23 13.59
C THR A 148 26.19 -2.95 12.69
N ALA A 149 25.06 -3.62 12.94
CA ALA A 149 23.85 -3.46 12.15
C ALA A 149 23.24 -2.06 12.34
N SER A 150 22.48 -1.58 11.36
CA SER A 150 21.75 -0.32 11.51
C SER A 150 20.65 -0.44 12.56
N LEU A 151 20.22 0.71 13.11
CA LEU A 151 19.16 0.75 14.12
C LEU A 151 17.83 0.20 13.59
N LEU A 152 17.55 0.31 12.29
CA LEU A 152 16.36 -0.29 11.67
C LEU A 152 16.48 -1.80 11.49
N SER A 153 17.68 -2.32 11.19
CA SER A 153 17.93 -3.76 11.11
C SER A 153 17.73 -4.46 12.46
N CYS A 154 17.84 -3.75 13.59
CA CYS A 154 17.51 -4.30 14.91
C CYS A 154 16.09 -4.86 14.97
N PHE A 155 15.12 -4.33 14.21
CA PHE A 155 13.76 -4.86 14.23
C PHE A 155 13.63 -6.26 13.63
N SER A 156 14.66 -6.79 12.97
CA SER A 156 14.70 -8.17 12.47
C SER A 156 15.70 -9.04 13.24
N CYS A 157 16.17 -8.63 14.42
CA CYS A 157 17.17 -9.35 15.22
C CYS A 157 16.57 -9.92 16.51
N GLY A 158 16.87 -11.17 16.85
CA GLY A 158 16.39 -11.84 18.07
C GLY A 158 16.95 -11.27 19.39
N ASN A 159 18.03 -10.49 19.32
CA ASN A 159 18.53 -9.73 20.48
C ASN A 159 17.72 -8.45 20.74
N CYS A 160 16.82 -8.06 19.82
CA CYS A 160 16.02 -6.85 19.96
C CYS A 160 14.98 -6.97 21.06
N MET A 161 14.93 -5.96 21.91
CA MET A 161 14.00 -5.87 23.03
C MET A 161 13.20 -4.58 22.96
N ILE A 162 11.88 -4.71 23.00
CA ILE A 162 10.96 -3.59 22.99
C ILE A 162 10.21 -3.54 24.31
N THR A 163 10.09 -2.32 24.84
CA THR A 163 9.34 -2.04 26.06
C THR A 163 8.34 -0.94 25.83
N GLU A 164 7.41 -0.81 26.76
CA GLU A 164 6.42 0.28 26.77
C GLU A 164 7.09 1.66 26.70
N GLY A 165 8.26 1.85 27.33
CA GLY A 165 9.01 3.10 27.25
C GLY A 165 9.52 3.47 25.84
N HIS A 166 9.59 2.51 24.92
CA HIS A 166 9.94 2.79 23.53
C HIS A 166 8.74 3.22 22.68
N LEU A 167 7.50 3.01 23.14
CA LEU A 167 6.30 3.26 22.35
C LEU A 167 6.21 4.68 21.79
N PRO A 168 6.44 5.76 22.56
CA PRO A 168 6.31 7.11 22.00
C PRO A 168 7.27 7.36 20.84
N ARG A 169 8.52 6.87 20.94
CA ARG A 169 9.52 6.98 19.88
C ARG A 169 9.23 6.07 18.69
N LEU A 170 8.70 4.87 18.92
CA LEU A 170 8.25 3.97 17.84
C LEU A 170 7.08 4.56 17.04
N LEU A 171 6.14 5.22 17.72
CA LEU A 171 5.04 5.93 17.07
C LEU A 171 5.53 7.15 16.28
N GLY A 172 6.50 7.91 16.82
CA GLY A 172 7.20 8.96 16.09
C GLY A 172 7.93 8.45 14.85
N LEU A 173 8.65 7.32 14.97
CA LEU A 173 9.27 6.64 13.84
C LEU A 173 8.23 6.25 12.77
N MET A 174 7.12 5.63 13.16
CA MET A 174 6.06 5.25 12.21
C MET A 174 5.49 6.45 11.47
N LYS A 175 5.33 7.60 12.13
CA LYS A 175 4.92 8.85 11.48
C LYS A 175 5.94 9.27 10.41
N SER A 176 7.23 9.32 10.75
CA SER A 176 8.28 9.67 9.79
C SER A 176 8.42 8.68 8.63
N LEU A 177 8.22 7.38 8.87
CA LEU A 177 8.19 6.38 7.80
C LEU A 177 7.06 6.65 6.81
N ILE A 178 5.86 6.99 7.30
CA ILE A 178 4.71 7.34 6.46
C ILE A 178 4.96 8.65 5.69
N GLU A 179 5.56 9.66 6.33
CA GLU A 179 5.94 10.91 5.67
C GLU A 179 6.94 10.67 4.53
N ARG A 180 7.96 9.83 4.74
CA ARG A 180 8.91 9.44 3.69
C ARG A 180 8.25 8.69 2.55
N ARG A 181 7.21 7.88 2.82
CA ARG A 181 6.45 7.18 1.79
C ARG A 181 5.79 8.12 0.78
N GLN A 182 5.41 9.33 1.22
CA GLN A 182 4.81 10.34 0.33
C GLN A 182 5.84 11.00 -0.61
N ARG A 183 7.13 10.86 -0.31
CA ARG A 183 8.24 11.52 -1.04
C ARG A 183 9.06 10.54 -1.87
N LEU A 184 9.03 9.25 -1.52
CA LEU A 184 9.78 8.19 -2.18
C LEU A 184 8.86 7.38 -3.11
N SER A 185 9.45 6.74 -4.11
CA SER A 185 8.72 5.73 -4.87
C SER A 185 8.40 4.53 -3.96
N GLU A 186 7.29 3.85 -4.21
CA GLU A 186 6.88 2.65 -3.46
C GLU A 186 8.01 1.61 -3.43
N GLN A 187 8.69 1.39 -4.55
CA GLN A 187 9.79 0.43 -4.63
C GLN A 187 10.96 0.78 -3.69
N VAL A 188 11.41 2.04 -3.70
CA VAL A 188 12.52 2.50 -2.83
C VAL A 188 12.10 2.45 -1.37
N TRP A 189 10.87 2.88 -1.06
CA TRP A 189 10.37 2.89 0.29
C TRP A 189 10.26 1.48 0.88
N TRP A 190 9.69 0.52 0.14
CA TRP A 190 9.58 -0.88 0.59
C TRP A 190 10.95 -1.53 0.77
N ALA A 191 11.88 -1.30 -0.16
CA ALA A 191 13.24 -1.84 -0.07
C ALA A 191 13.97 -1.36 1.20
N ARG A 192 13.80 -0.09 1.55
CA ARG A 192 14.55 0.55 2.65
C ARG A 192 13.88 0.40 4.02
N TYR A 193 12.57 0.60 4.09
CA TYR A 193 11.84 0.70 5.35
C TYR A 193 10.80 -0.39 5.57
N GLY A 194 10.50 -1.18 4.53
CA GLY A 194 9.41 -2.15 4.55
C GLY A 194 9.48 -3.13 5.71
N GLN A 195 10.66 -3.69 5.98
CA GLN A 195 10.86 -4.63 7.08
C GLN A 195 10.65 -3.99 8.45
N ALA A 196 11.24 -2.82 8.70
CA ALA A 196 11.10 -2.12 9.97
C ALA A 196 9.64 -1.69 10.22
N TRP A 197 8.97 -1.15 9.19
CA TRP A 197 7.56 -0.82 9.26
C TRP A 197 6.69 -2.05 9.53
N ALA A 198 6.97 -3.17 8.86
CA ALA A 198 6.25 -4.42 9.03
C ALA A 198 6.40 -4.96 10.46
N ALA A 199 7.63 -5.00 10.98
CA ALA A 199 7.93 -5.41 12.34
C ALA A 199 7.19 -4.55 13.38
N ILE A 200 7.24 -3.22 13.24
CA ILE A 200 6.58 -2.31 14.18
C ILE A 200 5.07 -2.51 14.14
N ARG A 201 4.48 -2.53 12.93
CA ARG A 201 3.03 -2.60 12.76
C ARG A 201 2.44 -3.94 13.19
N HIS A 202 3.05 -5.05 12.79
CA HIS A 202 2.44 -6.37 12.89
C HIS A 202 2.93 -7.19 14.07
N ASP A 203 4.17 -6.97 14.53
CA ASP A 203 4.77 -7.78 15.59
C ASP A 203 4.91 -7.04 16.92
N ILE A 204 5.17 -5.73 16.88
CA ILE A 204 5.40 -4.91 18.08
C ILE A 204 4.10 -4.31 18.60
N LEU A 205 3.43 -3.47 17.81
CA LEU A 205 2.25 -2.71 18.26
C LEU A 205 1.07 -3.63 18.62
N THR A 206 0.97 -4.81 18.02
CA THR A 206 -0.07 -5.82 18.32
C THR A 206 0.06 -6.43 19.72
N ARG A 207 1.21 -6.27 20.39
CA ARG A 207 1.47 -6.80 21.73
C ARG A 207 1.21 -5.81 22.86
N PHE A 208 0.84 -4.57 22.53
CA PHE A 208 0.47 -3.53 23.49
C PHE A 208 -1.03 -3.29 23.47
N SER A 209 -1.61 -2.92 24.61
CA SER A 209 -3.03 -2.60 24.66
C SER A 209 -3.34 -1.28 23.93
N PRO A 210 -4.58 -1.09 23.46
CA PRO A 210 -5.00 0.19 22.90
C PRO A 210 -4.78 1.36 23.86
N GLU A 211 -4.95 1.18 25.18
CA GLU A 211 -4.71 2.25 26.16
C GLU A 211 -3.22 2.63 26.24
N GLN A 212 -2.32 1.65 26.23
CA GLN A 212 -0.88 1.89 26.24
C GLN A 212 -0.44 2.67 24.99
N VAL A 213 -0.96 2.29 23.82
CA VAL A 213 -0.70 2.98 22.56
C VAL A 213 -1.27 4.40 22.59
N ALA A 214 -2.49 4.59 23.12
CA ALA A 214 -3.10 5.91 23.24
C ALA A 214 -2.29 6.83 24.17
N ALA A 215 -1.90 6.36 25.35
CA ALA A 215 -1.06 7.11 26.28
C ALA A 215 0.31 7.47 25.67
N ALA A 216 0.92 6.55 24.92
CA ALA A 216 2.18 6.81 24.24
C ALA A 216 2.06 7.85 23.10
N ARG A 217 0.89 7.98 22.46
CA ARG A 217 0.65 8.99 21.42
C ARG A 217 0.73 10.41 21.96
N GLU A 218 0.35 10.62 23.21
CA GLU A 218 0.42 11.94 23.87
C GLU A 218 1.86 12.37 24.18
N GLN A 219 2.82 11.44 24.09
CA GLN A 219 4.21 11.65 24.48
C GLN A 219 5.17 11.51 23.29
N ILE A 220 4.66 11.54 22.05
CA ILE A 220 5.50 11.42 20.85
C ILE A 220 6.48 12.60 20.81
N PRO A 221 7.80 12.35 20.81
CA PRO A 221 8.78 13.41 20.66
C PRO A 221 8.72 14.04 19.27
N ASP A 222 9.09 15.33 19.16
CA ASP A 222 9.11 16.04 17.88
C ASP A 222 10.11 15.45 16.87
N ASP A 223 11.24 14.92 17.35
CA ASP A 223 12.26 14.28 16.53
C ASP A 223 12.16 12.75 16.61
N SER A 224 12.00 12.11 15.45
CA SER A 224 11.96 10.66 15.33
C SER A 224 13.35 10.01 15.40
N LEU A 225 14.44 10.79 15.27
CA LEU A 225 15.84 10.37 15.14
C LEU A 225 16.15 9.62 13.84
N LEU A 226 15.20 9.57 12.92
CA LEU A 226 15.35 8.78 11.70
C LEU A 226 16.34 9.42 10.71
N ASP A 227 16.51 10.75 10.71
CA ASP A 227 17.51 11.42 9.88
C ASP A 227 18.94 11.23 10.42
N TRP A 228 19.09 10.90 11.71
CA TRP A 228 20.38 10.60 12.33
C TRP A 228 20.78 9.13 12.17
N ALA A 229 19.81 8.23 12.19
CA ALA A 229 20.03 6.79 12.18
C ALA A 229 20.37 6.21 10.80
N GLU A 230 20.10 6.97 9.74
CA GLU A 230 20.07 6.49 8.37
C GLU A 230 20.79 7.47 7.45
N ASP A 231 21.37 6.96 6.37
CA ASP A 231 21.95 7.80 5.32
C ASP A 231 20.90 8.77 4.73
N PRO A 232 21.31 9.90 4.13
CA PRO A 232 20.38 10.84 3.52
C PRO A 232 19.41 10.13 2.56
N TRP A 233 18.10 10.30 2.78
CA TRP A 233 17.05 9.66 1.97
C TRP A 233 16.65 10.52 0.76
N GLU A 234 17.14 11.75 0.69
CA GLU A 234 16.89 12.72 -0.39
C GLU A 234 17.72 12.43 -1.65
N VAL A 235 18.73 11.55 -1.53
CA VAL A 235 19.57 11.11 -2.65
C VAL A 235 19.25 9.64 -2.92
N PRO A 236 18.86 9.27 -4.16
CA PRO A 236 18.54 7.89 -4.52
C PRO A 236 19.75 6.96 -4.55
#